data_AF-A0A8T1WIW9-F1
#
_entry.id   AF-A0A8T1WIW9-F1
#
_cell.length_a   1.000
_cell.length_b   1.000
_cell.length_c   1.000
_cell.angle_alpha   90.00
_cell.angle_beta   90.00
_cell.angle_gamma   90.00
#
_symmetry.space_group_name_H-M   'P 1'
#
loop_
_entity.id
_entity.type
_entity.pdbx_description
1 polymer ?
#
loop_
_entity_poly.entity_id
_entity_poly.type
_entity_poly.pdbx_seq_one_letter_code
_entity_poly.pdbx_strand_id
1 'polypeptide(L)'
;MEARASHQEANSAKSFHKSLVQIPNLPPNGCDTNCSQVVDWIGTQLRGLDRVEAFTQRFQTDTASPLRTNVYGILRASPLADGKEAIVLVTHYRNVGSDSGDCSGLSLGLALLKYLGRAKWLAKDVILLAADDGVLDGSDGYAPGTEAWLQAYHLDPVENGLQGVLPMRAGVIRAAVNLETMYNARGVGAVGIYTAGMNGQLPNLDLVNTAVRSFRQHKIPIVLDRADTEPRDLKSAGGAKSIDFISASSSVLEGAVDKYGPVEFKQKAREYLTNLKGMLHFMTTLASGPSGPHANFISYNIDSITLSLTKQSGSNDQLGVREILRSIEMVFRALSNLEEKLHQSFFLYVLPSTTTFVSIVAGFSGCAEIQGWRKKIATYEHNQQKKLKEKAAKASAAKQGNTIDLQATNPDPADDIPELDSGWRAIKFLTMALLVYGHCVLGILNYPMALFCAIPMAHFARVVPFGTTTPLKNFLNGLWLFLSSPLVLLVLLNLSRFDIMAGLSFAVDSFVHRINLLVLPYVCCVYVAVHTLSLAVWAFPVANVKSTAYPDKQKRKQE
;
A
#
# COMPACT_ATOMS: atom_id res chain seq x y z
N MET A 1 7.48 28.01 -11.24
CA MET A 1 6.39 28.90 -10.78
C MET A 1 6.70 29.29 -9.34
N GLU A 2 6.80 30.58 -9.03
CA GLU A 2 7.00 31.04 -7.65
C GLU A 2 5.64 31.27 -6.99
N ALA A 3 5.42 30.62 -5.84
CA ALA A 3 4.27 30.89 -4.99
C ALA A 3 4.31 32.33 -4.45
N ARG A 4 3.15 32.97 -4.40
CA ARG A 4 2.98 34.34 -3.92
C ARG A 4 2.29 34.42 -2.56
N ALA A 5 1.93 33.30 -1.92
CA ALA A 5 1.48 33.33 -0.53
C ALA A 5 2.52 34.04 0.34
N SER A 6 2.10 35.04 1.10
CA SER A 6 2.96 35.96 1.86
C SER A 6 2.85 35.69 3.37
N HIS A 7 3.53 36.50 4.18
CA HIS A 7 3.35 36.47 5.64
C HIS A 7 1.91 36.77 6.07
N GLN A 8 1.16 37.53 5.27
CA GLN A 8 -0.22 37.89 5.57
C GLN A 8 -1.14 36.65 5.60
N GLU A 9 -0.93 35.71 4.69
CA GLU A 9 -1.69 34.46 4.61
C GLU A 9 -1.35 33.53 5.77
N ALA A 10 -0.07 33.43 6.13
CA ALA A 10 0.36 32.67 7.32
C ALA A 10 -0.24 33.24 8.61
N ASN A 11 -0.28 34.57 8.74
CA ASN A 11 -0.94 35.23 9.88
C ASN A 11 -2.46 35.01 9.86
N SER A 12 -3.08 34.96 8.67
CA SER A 12 -4.51 34.65 8.54
C SER A 12 -4.81 33.23 9.01
N ALA A 13 -3.97 32.24 8.66
CA ALA A 13 -4.13 30.85 9.12
C ALA A 13 -4.05 30.75 10.65
N LYS A 14 -3.06 31.41 11.27
CA LYS A 14 -2.94 31.49 12.73
C LYS A 14 -4.13 32.20 13.37
N SER A 15 -4.65 33.27 12.74
CA SER A 15 -5.81 34.00 13.21
C SER A 15 -7.09 33.15 13.19
N PHE A 16 -7.33 32.39 12.11
CA PHE A 16 -8.45 31.46 12.04
C PHE A 16 -8.35 30.37 13.11
N HIS A 17 -7.15 29.80 13.30
CA HIS A 17 -6.92 28.80 14.34
C HIS A 17 -7.19 29.35 15.74
N LYS A 18 -6.63 30.52 16.06
CA LYS A 18 -6.85 31.18 17.35
C LYS A 18 -8.34 31.48 17.60
N SER A 19 -9.06 31.94 16.58
CA SER A 19 -10.50 32.21 16.69
C SER A 19 -11.32 30.93 16.90
N LEU A 20 -10.94 29.82 16.27
CA LEU A 20 -11.62 28.53 16.43
C LEU A 20 -11.46 27.98 17.85
N VAL A 21 -10.23 28.00 18.39
CA VAL A 21 -9.93 27.50 19.74
C VAL A 21 -10.58 28.36 20.84
N GLN A 22 -11.00 29.59 20.51
CA GLN A 22 -11.72 30.49 21.42
C GLN A 22 -13.24 30.22 21.49
N ILE A 23 -13.77 29.24 20.74
CA ILE A 23 -15.18 28.86 20.84
C ILE A 23 -15.48 28.39 22.28
N PRO A 24 -16.51 28.93 22.94
CA PRO A 24 -16.85 28.54 24.30
C PRO A 24 -17.11 27.04 24.43
N ASN A 25 -16.59 26.44 25.49
CA ASN A 25 -16.76 25.00 25.78
C ASN A 25 -16.18 24.04 24.72
N LEU A 26 -15.30 24.50 23.84
CA LEU A 26 -14.57 23.60 22.93
C LEU A 26 -13.53 22.79 23.74
N PRO A 27 -13.63 21.44 23.78
CA PRO A 27 -12.64 20.63 24.45
C PRO A 27 -11.24 20.76 23.82
N PRO A 28 -10.16 20.47 24.58
CA PRO A 28 -8.80 20.59 24.09
C PRO A 28 -8.49 19.69 22.88
N ASN A 29 -9.19 18.55 22.78
CA ASN A 29 -9.06 17.59 21.69
C ASN A 29 -10.06 17.82 20.53
N GLY A 30 -10.82 18.92 20.56
CA GLY A 30 -11.87 19.23 19.58
C GLY A 30 -13.29 18.91 20.06
N CYS A 31 -14.29 19.11 19.19
CA CYS A 31 -15.71 19.11 19.56
C CYS A 31 -16.34 17.72 19.77
N ASP A 32 -15.60 16.65 19.48
CA ASP A 32 -16.01 15.25 19.64
C ASP A 32 -17.43 14.96 19.10
N THR A 33 -18.44 14.80 19.97
CA THR A 33 -19.80 14.39 19.57
C THR A 33 -20.75 15.54 19.28
N ASN A 34 -20.53 16.73 19.85
CA ASN A 34 -21.38 17.91 19.62
C ASN A 34 -20.58 19.04 18.97
N CYS A 35 -20.58 19.04 17.64
CA CYS A 35 -19.85 20.00 16.83
C CYS A 35 -20.72 21.13 16.26
N SER A 36 -21.94 21.34 16.76
CA SER A 36 -22.87 22.35 16.24
C SER A 36 -22.26 23.75 16.18
N GLN A 37 -21.63 24.20 17.28
CA GLN A 37 -20.98 25.52 17.34
C GLN A 37 -19.79 25.64 16.39
N VAL A 38 -19.02 24.56 16.21
CA VAL A 38 -17.88 24.54 15.27
C VAL A 38 -18.38 24.61 13.83
N VAL A 39 -19.42 23.85 13.50
CA VAL A 39 -20.08 23.85 12.19
C VAL A 39 -20.62 25.25 11.86
N ASP A 40 -21.31 25.89 12.81
CA ASP A 40 -21.83 27.25 12.64
C ASP A 40 -20.72 28.29 12.47
N TRP A 41 -19.62 28.13 13.24
CA TRP A 41 -18.44 28.98 13.10
C TRP A 41 -17.80 28.84 11.72
N ILE A 42 -17.57 27.61 11.23
CA ILE A 42 -17.01 27.35 9.89
C ILE A 42 -17.90 27.97 8.82
N GLY A 43 -19.22 27.74 8.90
CA GLY A 43 -20.18 28.32 7.96
C GLY A 43 -20.16 29.85 7.97
N THR A 44 -19.92 30.47 9.12
CA THR A 44 -19.76 31.93 9.25
C THR A 44 -18.45 32.41 8.64
N GLN A 45 -17.34 31.72 8.88
CA GLN A 45 -16.05 32.06 8.27
C GLN A 45 -16.11 31.97 6.74
N LEU A 46 -16.69 30.89 6.21
CA LEU A 46 -16.85 30.70 4.76
C LEU A 46 -17.69 31.81 4.11
N ARG A 47 -18.85 32.15 4.70
CA ARG A 47 -19.71 33.25 4.22
C ARG A 47 -19.04 34.63 4.30
N GLY A 48 -18.06 34.80 5.19
CA GLY A 48 -17.27 36.02 5.30
C GLY A 48 -16.15 36.14 4.26
N LEU A 49 -15.86 35.09 3.49
CA LEU A 49 -14.86 35.12 2.43
C LEU A 49 -15.46 35.62 1.11
N ASP A 50 -14.67 36.39 0.38
CA ASP A 50 -15.07 36.93 -0.92
C ASP A 50 -15.29 35.80 -1.94
N ARG A 51 -16.43 35.83 -2.65
CA ARG A 51 -16.83 34.87 -3.71
C ARG A 51 -16.99 33.41 -3.24
N VAL A 52 -17.16 33.17 -1.94
CA VAL A 52 -17.38 31.82 -1.39
C VAL A 52 -18.83 31.63 -1.00
N GLU A 53 -19.47 30.62 -1.58
CA GLU A 53 -20.81 30.14 -1.21
C GLU A 53 -20.67 29.01 -0.19
N ALA A 54 -21.30 29.12 0.99
CA ALA A 54 -21.18 28.11 2.05
C ALA A 54 -22.45 27.25 2.17
N PHE A 55 -22.26 25.95 2.34
CA PHE A 55 -23.32 24.96 2.41
C PHE A 55 -23.01 23.92 3.50
N THR A 56 -24.04 23.19 3.91
CA THR A 56 -23.92 22.08 4.85
C THR A 56 -24.60 20.85 4.28
N GLN A 57 -24.09 19.67 4.63
CA GLN A 57 -24.66 18.38 4.30
C GLN A 57 -24.81 17.59 5.59
N ARG A 58 -26.00 17.06 5.86
CA ARG A 58 -26.24 16.15 6.98
C ARG A 58 -26.32 14.72 6.47
N PHE A 59 -25.61 13.80 7.12
CA PHE A 59 -25.52 12.41 6.69
C PHE A 59 -25.44 11.45 7.88
N GLN A 60 -25.75 10.18 7.64
CA GLN A 60 -25.61 9.07 8.56
C GLN A 60 -24.81 7.95 7.89
N THR A 61 -23.96 7.27 8.65
CA THR A 61 -23.20 6.12 8.17
C THR A 61 -24.05 4.85 8.08
N ASP A 62 -24.92 4.65 9.07
CA ASP A 62 -25.94 3.61 9.11
C ASP A 62 -27.18 4.14 9.84
N THR A 63 -28.27 3.37 9.86
CA THR A 63 -29.53 3.76 10.51
C THR A 63 -29.42 3.91 12.04
N ALA A 64 -28.38 3.36 12.66
CA ALA A 64 -28.16 3.39 14.10
C ALA A 64 -27.19 4.50 14.53
N SER A 65 -26.45 5.07 13.59
CA SER A 65 -25.38 6.04 13.83
C SER A 65 -25.93 7.44 14.05
N PRO A 66 -25.24 8.25 14.88
CA PRO A 66 -25.61 9.63 15.07
C PRO A 66 -25.50 10.41 13.76
N LEU A 67 -26.39 11.38 13.59
CA LEU A 67 -26.36 12.31 12.46
C LEU A 67 -25.08 13.15 12.52
N ARG A 68 -24.31 13.14 11.42
CA ARG A 68 -23.09 13.93 11.25
C ARG A 68 -23.31 15.02 10.21
N THR A 69 -22.46 16.05 10.22
CA THR A 69 -22.60 17.22 9.35
C THR A 69 -21.29 17.56 8.66
N ASN A 70 -21.25 17.55 7.34
CA ASN A 70 -20.15 18.18 6.61
C ASN A 70 -20.48 19.65 6.33
N VAL A 71 -19.46 20.49 6.32
CA VAL A 71 -19.57 21.90 5.89
C VAL A 71 -18.67 22.10 4.69
N TYR A 72 -19.15 22.72 3.63
CA TYR A 72 -18.31 23.01 2.47
C TYR A 72 -18.54 24.41 1.92
N GLY A 73 -17.48 25.00 1.38
CA GLY A 73 -17.51 26.29 0.70
C GLY A 73 -17.09 26.13 -0.75
N ILE A 74 -17.83 26.72 -1.68
CA ILE A 74 -17.48 26.77 -3.10
C ILE A 74 -16.98 28.16 -3.43
N LEU A 75 -15.68 28.28 -3.71
CA LEU A 75 -15.10 29.48 -4.31
C LEU A 75 -15.31 29.41 -5.82
N ARG A 76 -16.11 30.33 -6.36
CA ARG A 76 -16.34 30.43 -7.81
C ARG A 76 -15.15 31.10 -8.48
N ALA A 77 -14.56 30.45 -9.49
CA ALA A 77 -13.52 31.04 -10.32
C ALA A 77 -14.09 32.11 -11.28
N SER A 78 -15.40 32.06 -11.57
CA SER A 78 -16.11 33.07 -12.37
C SER A 78 -15.89 34.50 -11.87
N PRO A 79 -15.60 35.49 -12.75
CA PRO A 79 -15.69 35.42 -14.21
C PRO A 79 -14.42 34.91 -14.93
N LEU A 80 -13.40 34.45 -14.19
CA LEU A 80 -12.12 34.03 -14.78
C LEU A 80 -12.20 32.68 -15.50
N ALA A 81 -13.19 31.86 -15.12
CA ALA A 81 -13.44 30.54 -15.69
C ALA A 81 -14.95 30.27 -15.79
N ASP A 82 -15.31 29.23 -16.55
CA ASP A 82 -16.70 28.86 -16.84
C ASP A 82 -17.39 28.02 -15.75
N GLY A 83 -16.67 27.66 -14.69
CA GLY A 83 -17.20 26.91 -13.54
C GLY A 83 -17.50 25.43 -13.82
N LYS A 84 -17.04 24.88 -14.95
CA LYS A 84 -17.29 23.47 -15.32
C LYS A 84 -16.38 22.47 -14.65
N GLU A 85 -15.33 22.93 -13.98
CA GLU A 85 -14.33 22.09 -13.32
C GLU A 85 -14.05 22.60 -11.91
N ALA A 86 -13.72 21.67 -11.02
CA ALA A 86 -13.42 21.98 -9.63
C ALA A 86 -12.19 21.25 -9.10
N ILE A 87 -11.55 21.84 -8.10
CA ILE A 87 -10.50 21.24 -7.26
C ILE A 87 -11.05 21.17 -5.83
N VAL A 88 -10.91 20.03 -5.17
CA VAL A 88 -11.37 19.86 -3.78
C VAL A 88 -10.20 19.97 -2.82
N LEU A 89 -10.36 20.79 -1.78
CA LEU A 89 -9.50 20.87 -0.62
C LEU A 89 -10.25 20.27 0.56
N VAL A 90 -9.83 19.11 1.04
CA VAL A 90 -10.46 18.47 2.20
C VAL A 90 -9.71 18.82 3.47
N THR A 91 -10.44 19.11 4.52
CA THR A 91 -9.95 19.41 5.87
C THR A 91 -10.90 18.79 6.88
N HIS A 92 -10.46 18.65 8.12
CA HIS A 92 -11.27 18.12 9.21
C HIS A 92 -11.37 19.12 10.34
N TYR A 93 -12.49 19.09 11.04
CA TYR A 93 -12.78 20.04 12.11
C TYR A 93 -13.01 19.37 13.46
N ARG A 94 -13.38 18.08 13.48
CA ARG A 94 -13.85 17.40 14.69
C ARG A 94 -12.80 17.36 15.79
N ASN A 95 -11.56 17.06 15.40
CA ASN A 95 -10.44 16.90 16.33
C ASN A 95 -9.55 18.15 16.43
N VAL A 96 -10.07 19.32 16.08
CA VAL A 96 -9.34 20.59 16.19
C VAL A 96 -9.69 21.28 17.51
N GLY A 97 -8.73 21.36 18.42
CA GLY A 97 -8.87 22.04 19.72
C GLY A 97 -7.58 22.73 20.15
N SER A 98 -7.49 23.13 21.43
CA SER A 98 -6.31 23.82 21.96
C SER A 98 -5.03 22.99 21.89
N ASP A 99 -5.16 21.66 21.87
CA ASP A 99 -4.03 20.75 21.82
C ASP A 99 -3.54 20.51 20.39
N SER A 100 -4.21 21.04 19.38
CA SER A 100 -3.79 20.94 17.98
C SER A 100 -2.59 21.83 17.63
N GLY A 101 -2.13 22.70 18.54
CA GLY A 101 -0.95 23.57 18.37
C GLY A 101 -1.29 24.95 17.81
N ASP A 102 -0.43 25.52 16.95
CA ASP A 102 -0.58 26.92 16.47
C ASP A 102 -1.38 27.05 15.16
N CYS A 103 -1.58 25.94 14.44
CA CYS A 103 -2.28 25.91 13.15
C CYS A 103 -2.87 24.52 12.91
N SER A 104 -4.06 24.46 12.29
CA SER A 104 -4.72 23.20 11.90
C SER A 104 -4.88 23.11 10.39
N GLY A 105 -5.16 21.90 9.88
CA GLY A 105 -5.48 21.68 8.46
C GLY A 105 -6.64 22.55 7.99
N LEU A 106 -7.70 22.68 8.81
CA LEU A 106 -8.83 23.58 8.57
C LEU A 106 -8.41 25.06 8.47
N SER A 107 -7.56 25.54 9.37
CA SER A 107 -7.16 26.94 9.36
C SER A 107 -6.23 27.27 8.19
N LEU A 108 -5.39 26.32 7.77
CA LEU A 108 -4.62 26.40 6.52
C LEU A 108 -5.56 26.43 5.31
N GLY A 109 -6.58 25.58 5.29
CA GLY A 109 -7.58 25.53 4.21
C GLY A 109 -8.35 26.83 4.06
N LEU A 110 -8.84 27.40 5.16
CA LEU A 110 -9.54 28.70 5.17
C LEU A 110 -8.63 29.84 4.70
N ALA A 111 -7.37 29.87 5.15
CA ALA A 111 -6.40 30.88 4.73
C ALA A 111 -6.04 30.76 3.24
N LEU A 112 -5.88 29.53 2.74
CA LEU A 112 -5.63 29.27 1.33
C LEU A 112 -6.84 29.69 0.48
N LEU A 113 -8.07 29.34 0.90
CA LEU A 113 -9.29 29.73 0.19
C LEU A 113 -9.44 31.26 0.12
N LYS A 114 -9.17 31.97 1.24
CA LYS A 114 -9.12 33.44 1.30
C LYS A 114 -8.09 34.04 0.34
N TYR A 115 -6.94 33.39 0.18
CA TYR A 115 -5.93 33.81 -0.79
C TYR A 115 -6.39 33.58 -2.23
N LEU A 116 -6.95 32.39 -2.52
CA LEU A 116 -7.43 32.01 -3.85
C LEU A 116 -8.57 32.90 -4.34
N GLY A 117 -9.42 33.43 -3.46
CA GLY A 117 -10.46 34.39 -3.83
C GLY A 117 -9.93 35.65 -4.55
N ARG A 118 -8.66 36.03 -4.27
CA ARG A 118 -7.95 37.16 -4.90
C ARG A 118 -7.06 36.74 -6.07
N ALA A 119 -6.94 35.45 -6.35
CA ALA A 119 -6.07 34.92 -7.38
C ALA A 119 -6.66 35.13 -8.79
N LYS A 120 -5.95 35.86 -9.64
CA LYS A 120 -6.36 36.12 -11.04
C LYS A 120 -6.05 34.97 -12.01
N TRP A 121 -5.33 33.96 -11.57
CA TRP A 121 -4.88 32.81 -12.38
C TRP A 121 -5.76 31.56 -12.15
N LEU A 122 -6.75 31.64 -11.25
CA LEU A 122 -7.59 30.52 -10.90
C LEU A 122 -8.53 30.18 -12.06
N ALA A 123 -8.41 28.97 -12.59
CA ALA A 123 -9.13 28.49 -13.76
C ALA A 123 -10.20 27.44 -13.45
N LYS A 124 -10.32 27.03 -12.18
CA LYS A 124 -11.28 26.02 -11.70
C LYS A 124 -11.90 26.49 -10.40
N ASP A 125 -13.16 26.13 -10.16
CA ASP A 125 -13.80 26.34 -8.88
C ASP A 125 -13.02 25.59 -7.78
N VAL A 126 -12.97 26.13 -6.57
CA VAL A 126 -12.29 25.47 -5.45
C VAL A 126 -13.29 25.19 -4.36
N ILE A 127 -13.43 23.91 -4.01
CA ILE A 127 -14.32 23.46 -2.95
C ILE A 127 -13.47 23.23 -1.71
N LEU A 128 -13.69 23.96 -0.62
CA LEU A 128 -13.16 23.62 0.69
C LEU A 128 -14.20 22.76 1.42
N LEU A 129 -13.91 21.47 1.60
CA LEU A 129 -14.73 20.53 2.37
C LEU A 129 -14.14 20.40 3.78
N ALA A 130 -14.92 20.76 4.80
CA ALA A 130 -14.65 20.48 6.20
C ALA A 130 -15.50 19.26 6.62
N ALA A 131 -14.87 18.08 6.61
CA ALA A 131 -15.55 16.79 6.78
C ALA A 131 -15.55 16.30 8.24
N ASP A 132 -16.61 15.56 8.62
CA ASP A 132 -16.69 14.78 9.86
C ASP A 132 -16.38 13.30 9.59
N ASP A 133 -15.09 12.99 9.49
CA ASP A 133 -14.60 11.63 9.29
C ASP A 133 -14.42 10.86 10.61
N GLY A 134 -14.96 11.36 11.73
CA GLY A 134 -14.89 10.70 13.03
C GLY A 134 -13.60 10.97 13.81
N VAL A 135 -13.27 10.07 14.73
CA VAL A 135 -12.23 10.30 15.77
C VAL A 135 -10.82 10.39 15.20
N LEU A 136 -10.56 9.75 14.05
CA LEU A 136 -9.23 9.70 13.43
C LEU A 136 -9.09 10.62 12.22
N ASP A 137 -10.09 11.47 11.92
CA ASP A 137 -10.10 12.37 10.74
C ASP A 137 -9.77 11.61 9.43
N GLY A 138 -10.17 10.33 9.35
CA GLY A 138 -9.89 9.44 8.24
C GLY A 138 -8.41 9.11 8.00
N SER A 139 -7.52 9.36 8.97
CA SER A 139 -6.09 9.05 8.88
C SER A 139 -5.77 7.55 8.83
N ASP A 140 -6.71 6.72 9.27
CA ASP A 140 -6.75 5.25 9.13
C ASP A 140 -7.32 4.79 7.78
N GLY A 141 -7.70 5.74 6.91
CA GLY A 141 -8.30 5.48 5.61
C GLY A 141 -9.82 5.26 5.66
N TYR A 142 -10.43 5.26 6.84
CA TYR A 142 -11.89 5.26 6.99
C TYR A 142 -12.43 6.69 7.09
N ALA A 143 -12.92 7.23 5.98
CA ALA A 143 -13.37 8.62 5.89
C ALA A 143 -14.85 8.72 5.50
N PRO A 144 -15.79 8.42 6.44
CA PRO A 144 -17.22 8.32 6.13
C PRO A 144 -17.88 9.64 5.75
N GLY A 145 -17.42 10.77 6.29
CA GLY A 145 -17.95 12.09 5.93
C GLY A 145 -17.54 12.50 4.53
N THR A 146 -16.27 12.28 4.19
CA THR A 146 -15.76 12.47 2.83
C THR A 146 -16.45 11.54 1.83
N GLU A 147 -16.66 10.27 2.19
CA GLU A 147 -17.38 9.29 1.36
C GLU A 147 -18.83 9.71 1.11
N ALA A 148 -19.57 10.07 2.17
CA ALA A 148 -20.96 10.51 2.06
C ALA A 148 -21.11 11.79 1.23
N TRP A 149 -20.18 12.74 1.36
CA TRP A 149 -20.17 13.94 0.52
C TRP A 149 -19.92 13.62 -0.95
N LEU A 150 -18.94 12.77 -1.25
CA LEU A 150 -18.65 12.35 -2.62
C LEU A 150 -19.81 11.57 -3.25
N GLN A 151 -20.42 10.65 -2.51
CA GLN A 151 -21.62 9.94 -2.97
C GLN A 151 -22.73 10.92 -3.32
N ALA A 152 -23.08 11.84 -2.41
CA ALA A 152 -24.12 12.84 -2.67
C ALA A 152 -23.74 13.85 -3.78
N TYR A 153 -22.45 14.02 -4.07
CA TYR A 153 -21.96 14.85 -5.17
C TYR A 153 -22.15 14.20 -6.54
N HIS A 154 -22.07 12.87 -6.62
CA HIS A 154 -22.20 12.11 -7.87
C HIS A 154 -23.60 11.49 -8.09
N LEU A 155 -24.41 11.33 -7.04
CA LEU A 155 -25.79 10.85 -7.13
C LEU A 155 -26.77 11.94 -7.60
N ASP A 156 -27.96 11.57 -8.07
CA ASP A 156 -28.97 12.56 -8.44
C ASP A 156 -29.60 13.23 -7.19
N PRO A 157 -29.95 14.55 -7.24
CA PRO A 157 -30.44 15.30 -6.07
C PRO A 157 -31.76 14.80 -5.47
N VAL A 158 -32.45 13.88 -6.15
CA VAL A 158 -33.80 13.42 -5.79
C VAL A 158 -33.76 12.23 -4.82
N GLU A 159 -32.62 11.54 -4.71
CA GLU A 159 -32.48 10.37 -3.83
C GLU A 159 -32.20 10.80 -2.38
N ASN A 160 -33.24 10.82 -1.54
CA ASN A 160 -33.10 10.98 -0.10
C ASN A 160 -32.63 9.67 0.56
N GLY A 161 -31.32 9.40 0.46
CA GLY A 161 -30.64 8.31 1.17
C GLY A 161 -30.00 8.77 2.50
N LEU A 162 -29.25 7.86 3.14
CA LEU A 162 -28.49 8.14 4.37
C LEU A 162 -27.41 9.22 4.17
N GLN A 163 -26.98 9.44 2.93
CA GLN A 163 -25.97 10.43 2.54
C GLN A 163 -26.49 11.87 2.58
N GLY A 164 -27.81 12.07 2.57
CA GLY A 164 -28.43 13.39 2.44
C GLY A 164 -28.23 14.04 1.06
N VAL A 165 -28.83 15.23 0.87
CA VAL A 165 -28.80 15.97 -0.40
C VAL A 165 -27.81 17.13 -0.32
N LEU A 166 -27.08 17.38 -1.42
CA LEU A 166 -26.26 18.58 -1.56
C LEU A 166 -27.08 19.72 -2.15
N PRO A 167 -27.21 20.87 -1.46
CA PRO A 167 -27.94 22.02 -1.99
C PRO A 167 -27.35 22.61 -3.27
N MET A 168 -26.03 22.49 -3.45
CA MET A 168 -25.31 23.05 -4.59
C MET A 168 -24.09 22.19 -4.92
N ARG A 169 -23.70 22.14 -6.20
CA ARG A 169 -22.47 21.49 -6.67
C ARG A 169 -21.67 22.46 -7.54
N ALA A 170 -20.36 22.23 -7.60
CA ALA A 170 -19.51 22.83 -8.62
C ALA A 170 -19.46 21.93 -9.86
N GLY A 171 -18.66 22.30 -10.86
CA GLY A 171 -18.39 21.43 -12.01
C GLY A 171 -17.48 20.22 -11.68
N VAL A 172 -17.17 19.41 -12.68
CA VAL A 172 -16.46 18.12 -12.54
C VAL A 172 -15.18 18.25 -11.70
N ILE A 173 -15.08 17.42 -10.66
CA ILE A 173 -13.89 17.40 -9.81
C ILE A 173 -12.71 16.80 -10.58
N ARG A 174 -11.64 17.58 -10.75
CA ARG A 174 -10.43 17.16 -11.47
C ARG A 174 -9.38 16.54 -10.54
N ALA A 175 -9.24 17.07 -9.34
CA ALA A 175 -8.30 16.59 -8.34
C ALA A 175 -8.73 16.97 -6.93
N ALA A 176 -8.23 16.26 -5.93
CA ALA A 176 -8.43 16.59 -4.53
C ALA A 176 -7.11 16.58 -3.72
N VAL A 177 -7.00 17.50 -2.78
CA VAL A 177 -5.88 17.56 -1.82
C VAL A 177 -6.46 17.56 -0.42
N ASN A 178 -6.12 16.57 0.38
CA ASN A 178 -6.58 16.46 1.77
C ASN A 178 -5.52 16.99 2.73
N LEU A 179 -5.87 17.92 3.61
CA LEU A 179 -5.01 18.41 4.69
C LEU A 179 -5.45 17.77 6.00
N GLU A 180 -4.64 16.86 6.52
CA GLU A 180 -4.92 16.17 7.76
C GLU A 180 -4.75 17.08 8.98
N THR A 181 -5.62 16.90 9.99
CA THR A 181 -5.50 17.59 11.28
C THR A 181 -4.30 17.08 12.06
N MET A 182 -3.55 18.00 12.68
CA MET A 182 -2.51 17.63 13.63
C MET A 182 -3.06 17.51 15.04
N TYR A 183 -2.66 16.44 15.71
CA TYR A 183 -2.72 16.32 17.16
C TYR A 183 -1.36 16.79 17.68
N ASN A 184 -1.30 17.94 18.36
CA ASN A 184 -0.07 18.57 18.86
C ASN A 184 0.92 19.07 17.78
N ALA A 185 0.62 20.20 17.12
CA ALA A 185 1.54 20.86 16.18
C ALA A 185 2.78 21.51 16.84
N ARG A 186 3.09 21.21 18.11
CA ARG A 186 4.35 21.64 18.74
C ARG A 186 5.50 20.80 18.18
N GLY A 187 6.24 21.38 17.22
CA GLY A 187 7.42 20.74 16.62
C GLY A 187 7.16 20.07 15.27
N VAL A 188 6.31 20.66 14.42
CA VAL A 188 6.17 20.20 13.02
C VAL A 188 7.53 20.33 12.32
N GLY A 189 8.10 19.18 11.91
CA GLY A 189 9.41 19.12 11.27
C GLY A 189 9.38 18.58 9.84
N ALA A 190 8.28 17.96 9.41
CA ALA A 190 8.14 17.39 8.08
C ALA A 190 6.69 17.39 7.59
N VAL A 191 6.52 17.09 6.30
CA VAL A 191 5.22 16.87 5.65
C VAL A 191 5.13 15.44 5.13
N GLY A 192 4.19 14.67 5.64
CA GLY A 192 3.75 13.40 5.10
C GLY A 192 2.97 13.59 3.79
N ILE A 193 3.35 12.89 2.73
CA ILE A 193 2.59 12.80 1.48
C ILE A 193 2.14 11.35 1.31
N TYR A 194 0.86 11.11 1.59
CA TYR A 194 0.28 9.76 1.58
C TYR A 194 -0.59 9.56 0.33
N THR A 195 -0.47 8.36 -0.24
CA THR A 195 -1.00 8.06 -1.59
C THR A 195 -1.66 6.69 -1.71
N ALA A 196 -1.60 5.85 -0.66
CA ALA A 196 -2.22 4.52 -0.71
C ALA A 196 -3.74 4.66 -0.64
N GLY A 197 -4.41 4.22 -1.71
CA GLY A 197 -5.86 4.21 -1.84
C GLY A 197 -6.49 2.87 -1.47
N MET A 198 -7.81 2.79 -1.62
CA MET A 198 -8.57 1.55 -1.39
C MET A 198 -8.09 0.44 -2.31
N ASN A 199 -7.97 -0.77 -1.76
CA ASN A 199 -7.53 -1.96 -2.51
C ASN A 199 -6.19 -1.78 -3.26
N GLY A 200 -5.29 -0.90 -2.80
CA GLY A 200 -3.99 -0.68 -3.43
C GLY A 200 -4.01 0.22 -4.67
N GLN A 201 -5.11 0.94 -4.91
CA GLN A 201 -5.17 1.99 -5.94
C GLN A 201 -4.23 3.16 -5.58
N LEU A 202 -3.73 3.83 -6.62
CA LEU A 202 -2.80 4.94 -6.49
C LEU A 202 -3.28 6.13 -7.35
N PRO A 203 -3.03 7.37 -6.91
CA PRO A 203 -3.23 8.54 -7.75
C PRO A 203 -2.18 8.58 -8.87
N ASN A 204 -2.39 9.42 -9.87
CA ASN A 204 -1.36 9.67 -10.88
C ASN A 204 -0.05 10.18 -10.24
N LEU A 205 1.07 9.56 -10.62
CA LEU A 205 2.41 9.89 -10.10
C LEU A 205 2.80 11.37 -10.30
N ASP A 206 2.27 12.04 -11.33
CA ASP A 206 2.55 13.47 -11.57
C ASP A 206 1.99 14.37 -10.47
N LEU A 207 0.85 14.01 -9.87
CA LEU A 207 0.29 14.74 -8.72
C LEU A 207 1.24 14.63 -7.53
N VAL A 208 1.74 13.42 -7.26
CA VAL A 208 2.70 13.15 -6.19
C VAL A 208 4.01 13.89 -6.42
N ASN A 209 4.56 13.80 -7.63
CA ASN A 209 5.79 14.49 -8.01
C ASN A 209 5.64 16.01 -7.90
N THR A 210 4.48 16.56 -8.27
CA THR A 210 4.19 18.00 -8.15
C THR A 210 4.20 18.43 -6.69
N ALA A 211 3.53 17.67 -5.81
CA ALA A 211 3.56 17.93 -4.38
C ALA A 211 4.98 17.83 -3.82
N VAL A 212 5.69 16.74 -4.10
CA VAL A 212 7.07 16.52 -3.64
C VAL A 212 8.00 17.65 -4.05
N ARG A 213 7.95 18.06 -5.33
CA ARG A 213 8.78 19.16 -5.85
C ARG A 213 8.44 20.48 -5.17
N SER A 214 7.16 20.74 -4.94
CA SER A 214 6.68 21.95 -4.27
C SER A 214 7.21 22.09 -2.83
N PHE A 215 7.12 21.03 -2.03
CA PHE A 215 7.61 21.03 -0.65
C PHE A 215 9.14 21.09 -0.58
N ARG A 216 9.84 20.33 -1.45
CA ARG A 216 11.31 20.38 -1.51
C ARG A 216 11.86 21.73 -1.92
N GLN A 217 11.19 22.44 -2.82
CA GLN A 217 11.59 23.80 -3.21
C GLN A 217 11.66 24.75 -2.00
N HIS A 218 10.81 24.53 -1.00
CA HIS A 218 10.79 25.30 0.25
C HIS A 218 11.60 24.64 1.38
N LYS A 219 12.46 23.67 1.05
CA LYS A 219 13.31 22.92 2.00
C LYS A 219 12.53 22.21 3.11
N ILE A 220 11.29 21.81 2.82
CA ILE A 220 10.46 21.07 3.76
C ILE A 220 10.80 19.58 3.65
N PRO A 221 11.19 18.91 4.75
CA PRO A 221 11.39 17.46 4.76
C PRO A 221 10.08 16.73 4.46
N ILE A 222 10.17 15.64 3.69
CA ILE A 222 9.01 14.87 3.24
C ILE A 222 9.10 13.46 3.78
N VAL A 223 7.98 12.95 4.28
CA VAL A 223 7.79 11.57 4.71
C VAL A 223 6.76 10.92 3.78
N LEU A 224 6.99 9.67 3.36
CA LEU A 224 6.06 8.95 2.47
C LEU A 224 5.22 7.91 3.21
N ASP A 225 5.68 7.45 4.37
CA ASP A 225 5.00 6.43 5.17
C ASP A 225 4.80 6.90 6.63
N ARG A 226 3.63 6.60 7.19
CA ARG A 226 3.30 6.93 8.58
C ARG A 226 4.21 6.19 9.56
N ALA A 227 4.75 5.03 9.20
CA ALA A 227 5.66 4.25 10.04
C ALA A 227 6.97 5.01 10.38
N ASP A 228 7.38 5.96 9.54
CA ASP A 228 8.59 6.77 9.77
C ASP A 228 8.32 8.07 10.57
N THR A 229 7.08 8.27 11.07
CA THR A 229 6.69 9.43 11.88
C THR A 229 6.79 9.14 13.39
N GLU A 230 6.99 10.17 14.22
CA GLU A 230 6.90 9.98 15.68
C GLU A 230 5.50 9.51 16.08
N PRO A 231 5.37 8.55 17.03
CA PRO A 231 4.08 8.11 17.53
C PRO A 231 3.28 9.30 18.07
N ARG A 232 2.00 9.43 17.68
CA ARG A 232 1.09 10.41 18.27
C ARG A 232 1.01 10.18 19.78
N ASP A 233 1.44 11.16 20.58
CA ASP A 233 1.46 11.05 22.05
C ASP A 233 0.06 10.75 22.62
N LEU A 234 -0.03 9.58 23.26
CA LEU A 234 -0.94 9.11 24.34
C LEU A 234 -2.49 9.07 24.13
N LYS A 235 -3.00 7.83 24.21
CA LYS A 235 -4.32 7.36 24.73
C LYS A 235 -5.45 6.93 23.78
N SER A 236 -5.36 7.06 22.45
CA SER A 236 -6.43 6.57 21.55
C SER A 236 -6.04 5.46 20.57
N ALA A 237 -4.89 4.83 20.75
CA ALA A 237 -4.63 3.53 20.16
C ALA A 237 -4.42 2.52 21.28
N GLY A 238 -5.39 1.63 21.48
CA GLY A 238 -5.12 0.32 22.09
C GLY A 238 -4.13 -0.52 21.27
N GLY A 239 -3.61 0.01 20.16
CA GLY A 239 -2.50 -0.56 19.41
C GLY A 239 -1.19 -0.41 20.17
N ALA A 240 -0.74 -1.51 20.77
CA ALA A 240 0.62 -1.72 21.20
C ALA A 240 1.63 -1.22 20.14
N LYS A 241 2.81 -0.77 20.58
CA LYS A 241 3.94 -0.44 19.70
C LYS A 241 4.20 -1.63 18.77
N SER A 242 3.67 -1.54 17.56
CA SER A 242 3.90 -2.45 16.45
C SER A 242 5.41 -2.47 16.21
N ILE A 243 6.08 -3.57 16.57
CA ILE A 243 7.46 -3.78 16.14
C ILE A 243 7.36 -3.98 14.63
N ASP A 244 7.66 -2.92 13.89
CA ASP A 244 7.69 -3.01 12.45
C ASP A 244 8.85 -3.95 12.05
N PHE A 245 8.51 -5.18 11.70
CA PHE A 245 9.45 -6.23 11.31
C PHE A 245 10.41 -5.76 10.21
N ILE A 246 9.95 -4.87 9.31
CA ILE A 246 10.75 -4.28 8.24
C ILE A 246 11.84 -3.41 8.85
N SER A 247 11.50 -2.56 9.83
CA SER A 247 12.47 -1.71 10.52
C SER A 247 13.49 -2.53 11.33
N ALA A 248 13.03 -3.57 12.03
CA ALA A 248 13.89 -4.44 12.83
C ALA A 248 14.88 -5.21 11.94
N SER A 249 14.39 -5.87 10.89
CA SER A 249 15.23 -6.62 9.95
C SER A 249 16.21 -5.70 9.20
N SER A 250 15.76 -4.52 8.79
CA SER A 250 16.62 -3.52 8.14
C SER A 250 17.75 -3.05 9.06
N SER A 251 17.47 -2.78 10.34
CA SER A 251 18.50 -2.36 11.30
C SER A 251 19.59 -3.42 11.53
N VAL A 252 19.22 -4.71 11.52
CA VAL A 252 20.17 -5.83 11.64
C VAL A 252 21.05 -5.91 10.39
N LEU A 253 20.45 -5.78 9.20
CA LEU A 253 21.16 -5.78 7.92
C LEU A 253 22.11 -4.58 7.81
N GLU A 254 21.66 -3.39 8.18
CA GLU A 254 22.47 -2.17 8.23
C GLU A 254 23.64 -2.33 9.20
N GLY A 255 23.41 -2.87 10.40
CA GLY A 255 24.47 -3.16 11.36
C GLY A 255 25.49 -4.19 10.85
N ALA A 256 25.04 -5.21 10.11
CA ALA A 256 25.91 -6.19 9.49
C ALA A 256 26.76 -5.58 8.36
N VAL A 257 26.14 -4.77 7.48
CA VAL A 257 26.86 -4.02 6.43
C VAL A 257 27.85 -3.05 7.05
N ASP A 258 27.49 -2.37 8.13
CA ASP A 258 28.36 -1.41 8.79
C ASP A 258 29.58 -2.08 9.44
N LYS A 259 29.43 -3.31 9.94
CA LYS A 259 30.48 -4.07 10.64
C LYS A 259 31.37 -4.90 9.71
N TYR A 260 30.82 -5.47 8.64
CA TYR A 260 31.52 -6.43 7.78
C TYR A 260 31.67 -5.97 6.33
N GLY A 261 31.02 -4.88 5.93
CA GLY A 261 31.04 -4.40 4.56
C GLY A 261 32.34 -3.70 4.16
N PRO A 262 32.83 -3.90 2.91
CA PRO A 262 33.97 -3.14 2.40
C PRO A 262 33.65 -1.64 2.34
N VAL A 263 34.60 -0.81 2.78
CA VAL A 263 34.42 0.66 2.95
C VAL A 263 33.93 1.34 1.67
N GLU A 264 34.43 0.91 0.51
CA GLU A 264 34.07 1.45 -0.80
C GLU A 264 32.58 1.26 -1.17
N PHE A 265 31.93 0.20 -0.68
CA PHE A 265 30.54 -0.13 -1.00
C PHE A 265 29.56 0.24 0.12
N LYS A 266 30.06 0.57 1.31
CA LYS A 266 29.27 0.80 2.51
C LYS A 266 28.19 1.87 2.31
N GLN A 267 28.52 2.99 1.67
CA GLN A 267 27.56 4.07 1.41
C GLN A 267 26.47 3.65 0.41
N LYS A 268 26.85 3.00 -0.69
CA LYS A 268 25.90 2.50 -1.70
C LYS A 268 24.98 1.43 -1.12
N ALA A 269 25.53 0.53 -0.30
CA ALA A 269 24.77 -0.50 0.38
C ALA A 269 23.77 0.10 1.37
N ARG A 270 24.17 1.13 2.13
CA ARG A 270 23.26 1.87 3.02
C ARG A 270 22.14 2.53 2.25
N GLU A 271 22.45 3.27 1.19
CA GLU A 271 21.43 3.92 0.36
C GLU A 271 20.46 2.90 -0.26
N TYR A 272 20.98 1.75 -0.72
CA TYR A 272 20.16 0.65 -1.21
C TYR A 272 19.24 0.08 -0.12
N LEU A 273 19.76 -0.18 1.08
CA LEU A 273 18.98 -0.70 2.21
C LEU A 273 17.90 0.29 2.67
N THR A 274 18.22 1.59 2.71
CA THR A 274 17.23 2.64 3.02
C THR A 274 16.13 2.70 1.96
N ASN A 275 16.49 2.66 0.68
CA ASN A 275 15.51 2.63 -0.41
C ASN A 275 14.68 1.34 -0.39
N LEU A 276 15.29 0.19 -0.08
CA LEU A 276 14.60 -1.09 0.08
C LEU A 276 13.61 -1.05 1.25
N LYS A 277 14.03 -0.48 2.40
CA LYS A 277 13.16 -0.26 3.56
C LYS A 277 11.95 0.60 3.15
N GLY A 278 12.17 1.74 2.51
CA GLY A 278 11.09 2.62 2.04
C GLY A 278 10.14 1.92 1.05
N MET A 279 10.70 1.16 0.11
CA MET A 279 9.95 0.36 -0.85
C MET A 279 9.06 -0.68 -0.15
N LEU A 280 9.59 -1.39 0.85
CA LEU A 280 8.86 -2.41 1.60
C LEU A 280 7.75 -1.82 2.48
N HIS A 281 7.99 -0.67 3.13
CA HIS A 281 6.93 0.02 3.87
C HIS A 281 5.81 0.46 2.93
N PHE A 282 6.15 1.11 1.81
CA PHE A 282 5.17 1.55 0.82
C PHE A 282 4.32 0.38 0.29
N MET A 283 4.94 -0.76 -0.03
CA MET A 283 4.24 -1.97 -0.45
C MET A 283 3.35 -2.56 0.65
N THR A 284 3.81 -2.52 1.90
CA THR A 284 3.02 -3.01 3.04
C THR A 284 1.80 -2.12 3.29
N THR A 285 1.97 -0.81 3.20
CA THR A 285 0.89 0.17 3.31
C THR A 285 -0.14 -0.03 2.19
N LEU A 286 0.28 -0.22 0.94
CA LEU A 286 -0.65 -0.52 -0.16
C LEU A 286 -1.38 -1.86 -0.02
N ALA A 287 -0.74 -2.85 0.62
CA ALA A 287 -1.35 -4.14 0.88
C ALA A 287 -2.35 -4.09 2.05
N SER A 288 -2.06 -3.30 3.08
CA SER A 288 -2.86 -3.21 4.30
C SER A 288 -4.12 -2.37 4.11
N GLY A 289 -4.05 -1.27 3.37
CA GLY A 289 -5.22 -0.45 3.10
C GLY A 289 -4.91 1.03 2.81
N PRO A 290 -5.95 1.85 2.68
CA PRO A 290 -5.80 3.26 2.41
C PRO A 290 -5.10 3.99 3.56
N SER A 291 -4.28 4.98 3.22
CA SER A 291 -3.49 5.74 4.18
C SER A 291 -4.10 7.12 4.51
N GLY A 292 -5.31 7.41 4.04
CA GLY A 292 -6.01 8.66 4.31
C GLY A 292 -7.30 8.87 3.48
N PRO A 293 -7.99 10.01 3.67
CA PRO A 293 -9.28 10.29 3.01
C PRO A 293 -9.22 10.42 1.49
N HIS A 294 -8.04 10.69 0.93
CA HIS A 294 -7.82 10.74 -0.53
C HIS A 294 -8.27 9.44 -1.23
N ALA A 295 -8.20 8.30 -0.54
CA ALA A 295 -8.62 7.01 -1.07
C ALA A 295 -10.05 7.02 -1.66
N ASN A 296 -10.98 7.76 -1.03
CA ASN A 296 -12.36 7.89 -1.50
C ASN A 296 -12.45 8.54 -2.88
N PHE A 297 -11.65 9.57 -3.14
CA PHE A 297 -11.63 10.27 -4.42
C PHE A 297 -11.08 9.37 -5.54
N ILE A 298 -10.06 8.56 -5.25
CA ILE A 298 -9.45 7.66 -6.24
C ILE A 298 -10.49 6.66 -6.78
N SER A 299 -11.42 6.20 -5.93
CA SER A 299 -12.52 5.32 -6.36
C SER A 299 -13.51 5.97 -7.33
N TYR A 300 -13.62 7.30 -7.32
CA TYR A 300 -14.37 8.08 -8.32
C TYR A 300 -13.51 8.51 -9.51
N ASN A 301 -12.33 7.90 -9.67
CA ASN A 301 -11.36 8.24 -10.71
C ASN A 301 -10.92 9.73 -10.62
N ILE A 302 -10.83 10.26 -9.39
CA ILE A 302 -10.32 11.60 -9.11
C ILE A 302 -8.94 11.47 -8.46
N ASP A 303 -7.92 12.04 -9.11
CA ASP A 303 -6.55 12.02 -8.58
C ASP A 303 -6.47 12.82 -7.28
N SER A 304 -5.94 12.19 -6.22
CA SER A 304 -5.90 12.84 -4.91
C SER A 304 -4.78 12.35 -4.01
N ILE A 305 -4.37 13.21 -3.08
CA ILE A 305 -3.31 12.94 -2.10
C ILE A 305 -3.69 13.47 -0.73
N THR A 306 -3.18 12.83 0.34
CA THR A 306 -3.25 13.37 1.70
C THR A 306 -1.91 13.97 2.09
N LEU A 307 -1.95 15.24 2.52
CA LEU A 307 -0.85 15.96 3.13
C LEU A 307 -1.06 15.99 4.64
N SER A 308 -0.12 15.44 5.39
CA SER A 308 -0.11 15.47 6.84
C SER A 308 1.08 16.26 7.31
N LEU A 309 0.86 17.28 8.12
CA LEU A 309 1.95 17.87 8.87
C LEU A 309 2.37 16.87 9.96
N THR A 310 3.67 16.63 10.13
CA THR A 310 4.18 15.60 11.05
C THR A 310 5.47 16.04 11.75
N LYS A 311 5.76 15.44 12.90
CA LYS A 311 7.02 15.60 13.60
C LYS A 311 8.00 14.56 13.07
N GLN A 312 9.15 15.02 12.59
CA GLN A 312 10.23 14.14 12.19
C GLN A 312 11.01 13.74 13.43
N SER A 313 11.25 12.44 13.60
CA SER A 313 12.03 11.95 14.73
C SER A 313 13.45 12.50 14.70
N GLY A 314 13.83 13.22 15.76
CA GLY A 314 15.17 13.80 15.92
C GLY A 314 15.39 15.23 15.37
N SER A 315 14.35 15.90 14.83
CA SER A 315 14.45 17.31 14.44
C SER A 315 13.65 18.22 15.38
N ASN A 316 14.29 19.30 15.86
CA ASN A 316 13.64 20.36 16.64
C ASN A 316 13.26 21.59 15.77
N ASP A 317 13.60 21.57 14.48
CA ASP A 317 13.33 22.70 13.59
C ASP A 317 11.83 22.78 13.30
N GLN A 318 11.22 23.90 13.70
CA GLN A 318 9.81 24.18 13.41
C GLN A 318 9.65 24.68 11.98
N LEU A 319 8.79 24.01 11.21
CA LEU A 319 8.39 24.45 9.90
C LEU A 319 7.52 25.70 9.99
N GLY A 320 7.86 26.71 9.19
CA GLY A 320 7.05 27.91 9.08
C GLY A 320 5.75 27.65 8.32
N VAL A 321 4.63 28.13 8.88
CA VAL A 321 3.30 28.09 8.27
C VAL A 321 3.29 28.72 6.86
N ARG A 322 4.14 29.73 6.64
CA ARG A 322 4.29 30.42 5.36
C ARG A 322 4.81 29.48 4.27
N GLU A 323 5.87 28.73 4.56
CA GLU A 323 6.52 27.79 3.64
C GLU A 323 5.58 26.64 3.28
N ILE A 324 4.81 26.16 4.26
CA ILE A 324 3.76 25.15 4.06
C ILE A 324 2.67 25.70 3.12
N LEU A 325 2.12 26.88 3.41
CA LEU A 325 1.08 27.49 2.56
C LEU A 325 1.56 27.77 1.14
N ARG A 326 2.80 28.25 0.96
CA ARG A 326 3.41 28.43 -0.36
C ARG A 326 3.50 27.12 -1.12
N SER A 327 3.88 26.04 -0.44
CA SER A 327 3.99 24.73 -1.05
C SER A 327 2.62 24.19 -1.48
N ILE A 328 1.59 24.33 -0.64
CA ILE A 328 0.22 23.92 -1.00
C ILE A 328 -0.33 24.80 -2.14
N GLU A 329 -0.09 26.12 -2.10
CA GLU A 329 -0.49 27.04 -3.17
C GLU A 329 0.11 26.66 -4.52
N MET A 330 1.39 26.26 -4.56
CA MET A 330 2.02 25.78 -5.79
C MET A 330 1.35 24.51 -6.34
N VAL A 331 0.89 23.59 -5.48
CA VAL A 331 0.11 22.42 -5.91
C VAL A 331 -1.22 22.85 -6.51
N PHE A 332 -1.96 23.73 -5.83
CA PHE A 332 -3.23 24.26 -6.34
C PHE A 332 -3.06 25.05 -7.64
N ARG A 333 -1.96 25.80 -7.78
CA ARG A 333 -1.62 26.50 -9.01
C ARG A 333 -1.35 25.55 -10.16
N ALA A 334 -0.63 24.45 -9.91
CA ALA A 334 -0.40 23.42 -10.93
C ALA A 334 -1.72 22.75 -11.34
N LEU A 335 -2.56 22.38 -10.38
CA LEU A 335 -3.88 21.77 -10.63
C LEU A 335 -4.85 22.71 -11.36
N SER A 336 -4.80 24.01 -11.05
CA SER A 336 -5.60 25.02 -11.74
C SER A 336 -5.22 25.11 -13.21
N ASN A 337 -3.92 25.12 -13.52
CA ASN A 337 -3.41 25.23 -14.90
C ASN A 337 -3.58 23.97 -15.74
N LEU A 338 -4.00 22.85 -15.14
CA LEU A 338 -4.13 21.58 -15.84
C LEU A 338 -5.39 21.59 -16.73
N GLU A 339 -5.24 21.63 -18.06
CA GLU A 339 -6.39 21.63 -18.99
C GLU A 339 -7.02 20.24 -19.16
N GLU A 340 -6.22 19.18 -19.06
CA GLU A 340 -6.67 17.80 -19.24
C GLU A 340 -6.38 16.98 -18.00
N LYS A 341 -7.20 15.95 -17.72
CA LYS A 341 -6.92 15.02 -16.63
C LYS A 341 -5.51 14.43 -16.75
N LEU A 342 -4.81 14.20 -15.64
CA LEU A 342 -3.49 13.55 -15.63
C LEU A 342 -3.60 12.13 -16.23
N HIS A 343 -2.93 11.90 -17.36
CA HIS A 343 -3.08 10.64 -18.12
C HIS A 343 -1.78 10.06 -18.71
N GLN A 344 -0.67 10.80 -18.72
CA GLN A 344 0.60 10.34 -19.31
C GLN A 344 1.49 9.56 -18.33
N SER A 345 1.37 9.84 -17.02
CA SER A 345 2.21 9.20 -16.00
C SER A 345 1.67 7.87 -15.49
N PHE A 346 2.52 7.13 -14.77
CA PHE A 346 2.21 5.78 -14.28
C PHE A 346 1.15 5.78 -13.18
N PHE A 347 0.25 4.78 -13.25
CA PHE A 347 -0.75 4.47 -12.20
C PHE A 347 -0.34 3.28 -11.32
N LEU A 348 0.70 2.54 -11.70
CA LEU A 348 1.26 1.43 -10.93
C LEU A 348 2.75 1.68 -10.69
N TYR A 349 3.06 2.18 -9.50
CA TYR A 349 4.41 2.50 -9.08
C TYR A 349 4.63 2.15 -7.61
N VAL A 350 5.91 2.00 -7.25
CA VAL A 350 6.36 1.89 -5.86
C VAL A 350 7.33 3.04 -5.61
N LEU A 351 7.28 3.65 -4.41
CA LEU A 351 8.16 4.76 -4.03
C LEU A 351 9.22 4.30 -3.01
N PRO A 352 10.44 3.93 -3.44
CA PRO A 352 11.56 3.69 -2.53
C PRO A 352 11.99 4.95 -1.77
N SER A 353 11.88 6.12 -2.39
CA SER A 353 12.24 7.40 -1.79
C SER A 353 11.38 8.54 -2.35
N THR A 354 11.51 9.73 -1.78
CA THR A 354 10.86 10.96 -2.28
C THR A 354 11.41 11.43 -3.63
N THR A 355 12.45 10.80 -4.17
CA THR A 355 13.10 11.17 -5.45
C THR A 355 13.03 10.08 -6.50
N THR A 356 12.75 8.86 -6.07
CA THR A 356 12.88 7.66 -6.90
C THR A 356 11.59 6.89 -6.87
N PHE A 357 11.20 6.37 -8.03
CA PHE A 357 10.06 5.48 -8.16
C PHE A 357 10.47 4.29 -9.01
N VAL A 358 9.79 3.17 -8.79
CA VAL A 358 9.90 1.97 -9.63
C VAL A 358 8.55 1.77 -10.29
N SER A 359 8.51 1.87 -11.62
CA SER A 359 7.31 1.51 -12.40
C SER A 359 7.18 0.00 -12.48
N ILE A 360 6.00 -0.52 -12.12
CA ILE A 360 5.75 -1.97 -12.11
C ILE A 360 5.62 -2.51 -13.53
N VAL A 361 5.08 -1.71 -14.46
CA VAL A 361 4.91 -2.09 -15.88
C VAL A 361 6.28 -2.27 -16.56
N ALA A 362 7.28 -1.47 -16.18
CA ALA A 362 8.65 -1.65 -16.67
C ALA A 362 9.28 -2.98 -16.19
N GLY A 363 8.85 -3.52 -15.04
CA GLY A 363 9.29 -4.83 -14.56
C GLY A 363 8.85 -5.99 -15.47
N PHE A 364 7.71 -5.86 -16.15
CA PHE A 364 7.27 -6.81 -17.18
C PHE A 364 8.11 -6.74 -18.46
N SER A 365 8.84 -5.64 -18.71
CA SER A 365 9.87 -5.57 -19.76
C SER A 365 11.07 -6.51 -19.51
N GLY A 366 11.14 -7.14 -18.33
CA GLY A 366 12.05 -8.26 -18.04
C GLY A 366 11.89 -9.45 -19.01
N CYS A 367 10.84 -9.48 -19.84
CA CYS A 367 10.74 -10.40 -20.99
C CYS A 367 11.97 -10.31 -21.92
N ALA A 368 12.58 -9.13 -22.09
CA ALA A 368 13.81 -8.98 -22.88
C ALA A 368 15.03 -9.64 -22.20
N GLU A 369 15.14 -9.53 -20.88
CA GLU A 369 16.20 -10.20 -20.11
C GLU A 369 15.98 -11.72 -20.05
N ILE A 370 14.73 -12.18 -19.97
CA ILE A 370 14.36 -13.60 -20.04
C ILE A 370 14.71 -14.18 -21.42
N GLN A 371 14.51 -13.44 -22.52
CA GLN A 371 14.97 -13.84 -23.84
C GLN A 371 16.51 -13.94 -23.90
N GLY A 372 17.22 -12.99 -23.31
CA GLY A 372 18.68 -13.02 -23.17
C GLY A 372 19.18 -14.24 -22.37
N TRP A 373 18.49 -14.59 -21.29
CA TRP A 373 18.79 -15.76 -20.45
C TRP A 373 18.51 -17.09 -21.17
N ARG A 374 17.37 -17.19 -21.87
CA ARG A 374 17.03 -18.37 -22.70
C ARG A 374 18.10 -18.61 -23.77
N LYS A 375 18.60 -17.57 -24.42
CA LYS A 375 19.69 -17.66 -25.40
C LYS A 375 20.99 -18.18 -24.77
N LYS A 376 21.32 -17.75 -23.54
CA LYS A 376 22.49 -18.24 -22.79
C LYS A 376 22.35 -19.72 -22.39
N ILE A 377 21.18 -20.17 -21.94
CA ILE A 377 20.92 -21.58 -21.62
C ILE A 377 21.09 -22.46 -22.87
N ALA A 378 20.45 -22.10 -23.98
CA ALA A 378 20.56 -22.86 -25.23
C ALA A 378 22.01 -22.99 -25.71
N THR A 379 22.80 -21.92 -25.57
CA THR A 379 24.23 -21.92 -25.91
C THR A 379 25.03 -22.84 -24.96
N TYR A 380 24.71 -22.83 -23.66
CA TYR A 380 25.34 -23.69 -22.67
C TYR A 380 25.03 -25.18 -22.92
N GLU A 381 23.77 -25.53 -23.16
CA GLU A 381 23.34 -26.89 -23.47
C GLU A 381 24.01 -27.44 -24.73
N HIS A 382 24.09 -26.63 -25.79
CA HIS A 382 24.80 -27.00 -27.02
C HIS A 382 26.28 -27.30 -26.76
N ASN A 383 26.95 -26.47 -25.94
CA ASN A 383 28.34 -26.67 -25.57
C ASN A 383 28.55 -27.92 -24.69
N GLN A 384 27.60 -28.26 -23.82
CA GLN A 384 27.66 -29.50 -23.03
C GLN A 384 27.46 -30.74 -23.90
N GLN A 385 26.50 -30.72 -24.82
CA GLN A 385 26.32 -31.81 -25.79
C GLN A 385 27.55 -31.99 -26.67
N LYS A 386 28.21 -30.91 -27.10
CA LYS A 386 29.46 -30.98 -27.87
C LYS A 386 30.57 -31.65 -27.05
N LYS A 387 30.75 -31.25 -25.78
CA LYS A 387 31.72 -31.89 -24.87
C LYS A 387 31.43 -33.37 -24.62
N LEU A 388 30.15 -33.75 -24.51
CA LEU A 388 29.73 -35.15 -24.34
C LEU A 388 30.00 -35.96 -25.62
N LYS A 389 29.72 -35.40 -26.81
CA LYS A 389 30.03 -36.02 -28.10
C LYS A 389 31.53 -36.17 -28.32
N GLU A 390 32.34 -35.18 -27.95
CA GLU A 390 33.80 -35.27 -28.00
C GLU A 390 34.36 -36.32 -27.03
N LYS A 391 33.80 -36.42 -25.81
CA LYS A 391 34.15 -37.49 -24.87
C LYS A 391 33.74 -38.87 -25.38
N ALA A 392 32.55 -39.00 -25.96
CA ALA A 392 32.07 -40.24 -26.56
C ALA A 392 32.90 -40.64 -27.79
N ALA A 393 33.29 -39.69 -28.63
CA ALA A 393 34.18 -39.91 -29.76
C ALA A 393 35.57 -40.40 -29.29
N LYS A 394 36.14 -39.76 -28.26
CA LYS A 394 37.41 -40.21 -27.64
C LYS A 394 37.29 -41.58 -26.98
N ALA A 395 36.16 -41.90 -26.34
CA ALA A 395 35.90 -43.21 -25.77
C ALA A 395 35.69 -44.29 -26.85
N SER A 396 35.07 -43.95 -27.99
CA SER A 396 34.91 -44.86 -29.13
C SER A 396 36.23 -45.12 -29.85
N ALA A 397 37.10 -44.12 -29.98
CA ALA A 397 38.46 -44.28 -30.49
C ALA A 397 39.33 -45.15 -29.55
N ALA A 398 39.10 -45.07 -28.24
CA ALA A 398 39.75 -45.95 -27.26
C ALA A 398 39.20 -47.40 -27.26
N LYS A 399 37.94 -47.59 -27.66
CA LYS A 399 37.30 -48.93 -27.79
C LYS A 399 37.62 -49.64 -29.11
N GLN A 400 38.14 -48.96 -30.12
CA GLN A 400 38.53 -49.57 -31.40
C GLN A 400 39.80 -50.44 -31.31
N GLY A 401 40.39 -50.59 -30.12
CA GLY A 401 41.51 -51.46 -29.82
C GLY A 401 41.19 -52.73 -29.02
N ASN A 402 39.92 -53.06 -28.73
CA ASN A 402 39.58 -54.31 -28.04
C ASN A 402 38.23 -54.87 -28.49
N THR A 403 38.28 -56.03 -29.14
CA THR A 403 37.14 -56.82 -29.63
C THR A 403 36.61 -57.76 -28.53
N ILE A 404 35.38 -58.28 -28.73
CA ILE A 404 34.67 -59.36 -28.00
C ILE A 404 33.76 -58.82 -26.87
N ASP A 405 32.46 -59.11 -26.69
CA ASP A 405 31.51 -60.04 -27.33
C ASP A 405 30.08 -59.45 -27.22
N LEU A 406 29.21 -59.80 -28.18
CA LEU A 406 27.78 -59.48 -28.17
C LEU A 406 27.01 -60.64 -27.54
N GLN A 407 26.44 -60.43 -26.35
CA GLN A 407 25.35 -61.26 -25.83
C GLN A 407 24.10 -60.40 -25.67
N ALA A 408 23.14 -60.65 -26.56
CA ALA A 408 21.82 -60.06 -26.56
C ALA A 408 20.99 -60.62 -25.39
N THR A 409 20.65 -59.76 -24.43
CA THR A 409 19.55 -59.99 -23.50
C THR A 409 18.30 -59.33 -24.07
N ASN A 410 17.30 -60.15 -24.40
CA ASN A 410 15.95 -59.70 -24.73
C ASN A 410 15.37 -58.94 -23.52
N PRO A 411 14.85 -57.70 -23.67
CA PRO A 411 14.02 -57.10 -22.65
C PRO A 411 12.57 -57.56 -22.86
N ASP A 412 12.00 -58.19 -21.84
CA ASP A 412 10.57 -58.48 -21.79
C ASP A 412 9.77 -57.17 -21.83
N PRO A 413 8.75 -57.01 -22.69
CA PRO A 413 7.98 -55.76 -22.84
C PRO A 413 6.99 -55.48 -21.70
N ALA A 414 7.13 -56.17 -20.56
CA ALA A 414 6.24 -56.05 -19.41
C ALA A 414 6.75 -55.07 -18.33
N ASP A 415 7.99 -54.61 -18.41
CA ASP A 415 8.61 -53.71 -17.41
C ASP A 415 8.48 -52.21 -17.74
N ASP A 416 7.90 -51.84 -18.90
CA ASP A 416 7.75 -50.44 -19.35
C ASP A 416 6.33 -49.88 -19.11
N ILE A 417 5.62 -50.34 -18.09
CA ILE A 417 4.44 -49.60 -17.59
C ILE A 417 4.96 -48.60 -16.55
N PRO A 418 5.00 -47.28 -16.84
CA PRO A 418 5.37 -46.30 -15.82
C PRO A 418 4.41 -46.43 -14.64
N GLU A 419 4.97 -46.61 -13.43
CA GLU A 419 4.19 -46.68 -12.19
C GLU A 419 3.15 -45.55 -12.16
N LEU A 420 1.89 -45.91 -11.97
CA LEU A 420 0.80 -44.95 -11.82
C LEU A 420 1.14 -44.03 -10.64
N ASP A 421 1.47 -42.78 -10.93
CA ASP A 421 1.75 -41.77 -9.92
C ASP A 421 0.54 -41.67 -8.99
N SER A 422 0.77 -41.63 -7.67
CA SER A 422 -0.27 -41.78 -6.64
C SER A 422 -1.24 -40.59 -6.52
N GLY A 423 -1.46 -39.86 -7.61
CA GLY A 423 -2.41 -38.76 -7.75
C GLY A 423 -1.95 -37.43 -7.14
N TRP A 424 -1.01 -37.45 -6.20
CA TRP A 424 -0.53 -36.24 -5.51
C TRP A 424 0.10 -35.21 -6.45
N ARG A 425 0.78 -35.64 -7.53
CA ARG A 425 1.31 -34.72 -8.54
C ARG A 425 0.22 -34.04 -9.34
N ALA A 426 -0.88 -34.74 -9.65
CA ALA A 426 -2.03 -34.16 -10.35
C ALA A 426 -2.75 -33.14 -9.47
N ILE A 427 -2.95 -33.45 -8.18
CA ILE A 427 -3.50 -32.51 -7.19
C ILE A 427 -2.61 -31.27 -7.09
N LYS A 428 -1.29 -31.47 -6.92
CA LYS A 428 -0.33 -30.37 -6.84
C LYS A 428 -0.35 -29.50 -8.10
N PHE A 429 -0.44 -30.10 -9.28
CA PHE A 429 -0.53 -29.39 -10.55
C PHE A 429 -1.82 -28.54 -10.65
N LEU A 430 -2.97 -29.13 -10.36
CA LEU A 430 -4.26 -28.44 -10.42
C LEU A 430 -4.34 -27.28 -9.41
N THR A 431 -3.89 -27.52 -8.17
CA THR A 431 -3.84 -26.47 -7.14
C THR A 431 -2.86 -25.37 -7.52
N MET A 432 -1.69 -25.70 -8.07
CA MET A 432 -0.74 -24.68 -8.55
C MET A 432 -1.34 -23.85 -9.69
N ALA A 433 -2.05 -24.46 -10.63
CA ALA A 433 -2.70 -23.72 -11.72
C ALA A 433 -3.75 -22.73 -11.19
N LEU A 434 -4.60 -23.16 -10.25
CA LEU A 434 -5.58 -22.29 -9.60
C LEU A 434 -4.93 -21.17 -8.80
N LEU A 435 -3.82 -21.45 -8.12
CA LEU A 435 -3.09 -20.43 -7.37
C LEU A 435 -2.41 -19.40 -8.25
N VAL A 436 -1.80 -19.83 -9.35
CA VAL A 436 -1.23 -18.93 -10.35
C VAL A 436 -2.34 -18.05 -10.93
N TYR A 437 -3.49 -18.62 -11.27
CA TYR A 437 -4.64 -17.84 -11.73
C TYR A 437 -5.12 -16.83 -10.69
N GLY A 438 -5.32 -17.26 -9.44
CA GLY A 438 -5.70 -16.37 -8.33
C GLY A 438 -4.68 -15.27 -8.09
N HIS A 439 -3.38 -15.58 -8.14
CA HIS A 439 -2.30 -14.60 -8.04
C HIS A 439 -2.30 -13.62 -9.20
N CYS A 440 -2.57 -14.04 -10.43
CA CYS A 440 -2.70 -13.13 -11.58
C CYS A 440 -3.87 -12.18 -11.39
N VAL A 441 -5.04 -12.67 -10.92
CA VAL A 441 -6.21 -11.83 -10.63
C VAL A 441 -5.89 -10.84 -9.50
N LEU A 442 -5.31 -11.30 -8.40
CA LEU A 442 -4.87 -10.40 -7.32
C LEU A 442 -3.80 -9.42 -7.81
N GLY A 443 -2.91 -9.82 -8.71
CA GLY A 443 -1.88 -8.96 -9.30
C GLY A 443 -2.47 -7.79 -10.09
N ILE A 444 -3.65 -7.98 -10.69
CA ILE A 444 -4.39 -6.92 -11.38
C ILE A 444 -5.12 -6.02 -10.37
N LEU A 445 -5.72 -6.60 -9.33
CA LEU A 445 -6.56 -5.88 -8.38
C LEU A 445 -5.75 -5.12 -7.31
N ASN A 446 -4.72 -5.76 -6.74
CA ASN A 446 -3.81 -5.23 -5.74
C ASN A 446 -2.45 -5.92 -5.87
N TYR A 447 -1.56 -5.32 -6.67
CA TYR A 447 -0.24 -5.88 -6.96
C TYR A 447 0.61 -6.18 -5.72
N PRO A 448 0.72 -5.28 -4.71
CA PRO A 448 1.46 -5.58 -3.49
C PRO A 448 0.94 -6.80 -2.75
N MET A 449 -0.39 -6.98 -2.67
CA MET A 449 -0.99 -8.19 -2.12
C MET A 449 -0.60 -9.44 -2.90
N ALA A 450 -0.50 -9.36 -4.23
CA ALA A 450 -0.06 -10.49 -5.04
C ALA A 450 1.38 -10.93 -4.73
N LEU A 451 2.30 -10.00 -4.41
CA LEU A 451 3.65 -10.36 -3.98
C LEU A 451 3.62 -11.17 -2.67
N PHE A 452 2.79 -10.76 -1.71
CA PHE A 452 2.58 -11.52 -0.48
C PHE A 452 1.96 -12.90 -0.75
N CYS A 453 1.08 -13.03 -1.76
CA CYS A 453 0.55 -14.31 -2.23
C CYS A 453 1.62 -15.21 -2.86
N ALA A 454 2.66 -14.64 -3.45
CA ALA A 454 3.73 -15.41 -4.09
C ALA A 454 4.57 -16.23 -3.10
N ILE A 455 4.64 -15.78 -1.84
CA ILE A 455 5.39 -16.46 -0.77
C ILE A 455 4.79 -17.85 -0.46
N PRO A 456 3.51 -18.00 -0.09
CA PRO A 456 2.89 -19.32 0.12
C PRO A 456 2.79 -20.14 -1.17
N MET A 457 2.65 -19.53 -2.34
CA MET A 457 2.72 -20.28 -3.61
C MET A 457 4.09 -20.92 -3.84
N ALA A 458 5.17 -20.15 -3.64
CA ALA A 458 6.54 -20.65 -3.73
C ALA A 458 6.82 -21.71 -2.65
N HIS A 459 6.12 -21.62 -1.52
CA HIS A 459 6.16 -22.65 -0.49
C HIS A 459 5.47 -23.94 -0.97
N PHE A 460 4.22 -23.87 -1.41
CA PHE A 460 3.44 -25.02 -1.89
C PHE A 460 4.15 -25.74 -3.04
N ALA A 461 4.77 -24.99 -3.96
CA ALA A 461 5.55 -25.54 -5.07
C ALA A 461 6.71 -26.45 -4.59
N ARG A 462 7.30 -26.18 -3.42
CA ARG A 462 8.42 -26.95 -2.87
C ARG A 462 8.01 -28.18 -2.07
N VAL A 463 6.76 -28.24 -1.60
CA VAL A 463 6.28 -29.33 -0.73
C VAL A 463 6.16 -30.63 -1.52
N VAL A 464 6.64 -31.71 -0.91
CA VAL A 464 6.65 -33.07 -1.45
C VAL A 464 6.38 -34.06 -0.32
N PRO A 465 5.82 -35.25 -0.59
CA PRO A 465 5.49 -36.22 0.45
C PRO A 465 6.72 -36.68 1.23
N PHE A 466 6.56 -36.92 2.54
CA PHE A 466 7.64 -37.28 3.45
C PHE A 466 8.49 -38.47 2.98
N GLY A 467 7.89 -39.47 2.34
CA GLY A 467 8.59 -40.66 1.86
C GLY A 467 9.53 -40.45 0.66
N THR A 468 9.52 -39.27 0.02
CA THR A 468 10.14 -39.07 -1.31
C THR A 468 11.47 -38.34 -1.30
N THR A 469 11.93 -37.79 -0.17
CA THR A 469 13.16 -36.98 -0.11
C THR A 469 14.08 -37.29 1.06
N THR A 470 15.26 -36.65 1.07
CA THR A 470 16.27 -36.81 2.12
C THR A 470 15.74 -36.32 3.48
N PRO A 471 16.18 -36.93 4.60
CA PRO A 471 15.71 -36.56 5.94
C PRO A 471 15.95 -35.08 6.28
N LEU A 472 17.08 -34.50 5.83
CA LEU A 472 17.36 -33.06 6.00
C LEU A 472 16.36 -32.17 5.27
N LYS A 473 16.00 -32.51 4.02
CA LYS A 473 15.05 -31.74 3.22
C LYS A 473 13.63 -31.85 3.78
N ASN A 474 13.25 -33.03 4.28
CA ASN A 474 12.00 -33.24 4.99
C ASN A 474 11.92 -32.41 6.28
N PHE A 475 13.00 -32.38 7.07
CA PHE A 475 13.07 -31.56 8.28
C PHE A 475 12.93 -30.06 7.96
N LEU A 476 13.66 -29.56 6.97
CA LEU A 476 13.56 -28.16 6.53
C LEU A 476 12.16 -27.81 6.01
N ASN A 477 11.54 -28.70 5.22
CA ASN A 477 10.17 -28.53 4.73
C ASN A 477 9.16 -28.51 5.90
N GLY A 478 9.30 -29.41 6.88
CA GLY A 478 8.45 -29.47 8.07
C GLY A 478 8.61 -28.25 8.96
N LEU A 479 9.85 -27.81 9.21
CA LEU A 479 10.15 -26.59 9.97
C LEU A 479 9.53 -25.35 9.30
N TRP A 480 9.62 -25.26 7.98
CA TRP A 480 9.06 -24.14 7.22
C TRP A 480 7.52 -24.17 7.17
N LEU A 481 6.90 -25.36 7.06
CA LEU A 481 5.45 -25.54 7.19
C LEU A 481 4.94 -25.16 8.58
N PHE A 482 5.71 -25.49 9.62
CA PHE A 482 5.41 -25.10 10.99
C PHE A 482 5.50 -23.57 11.15
N LEU A 483 6.59 -22.94 10.73
CA LEU A 483 6.78 -21.48 10.81
C LEU A 483 5.73 -20.69 10.03
N SER A 484 5.29 -21.21 8.88
CA SER A 484 4.24 -20.60 8.05
C SER A 484 2.82 -20.99 8.47
N SER A 485 2.64 -21.81 9.50
CA SER A 485 1.31 -22.18 9.98
C SER A 485 0.51 -20.93 10.38
N PRO A 486 -0.77 -20.80 9.96
CA PRO A 486 -1.63 -19.70 10.39
C PRO A 486 -1.64 -19.52 11.92
N LEU A 487 -1.64 -20.63 12.68
CA LEU A 487 -1.58 -20.62 14.15
C LEU A 487 -0.24 -20.11 14.68
N VAL A 488 0.88 -20.52 14.07
CA VAL A 488 2.21 -20.08 14.49
C VAL A 488 2.43 -18.61 14.15
N LEU A 489 1.95 -18.15 12.99
CA LEU A 489 1.96 -16.73 12.64
C LEU A 489 1.12 -15.90 13.62
N LEU A 490 -0.07 -16.37 14.03
CA LEU A 490 -0.88 -15.72 15.05
C LEU A 490 -0.17 -15.66 16.41
N VAL A 491 0.50 -16.74 16.82
CA VAL A 491 1.27 -16.79 18.07
C VAL A 491 2.52 -15.90 18.01
N LEU A 492 3.22 -15.87 16.88
CA LEU A 492 4.37 -14.98 16.66
C LEU A 492 3.94 -13.50 16.68
N LEU A 493 2.79 -13.17 16.09
CA LEU A 493 2.19 -11.84 16.18
C LEU A 493 1.93 -11.46 17.65
N ASN A 494 1.32 -12.37 18.43
CA ASN A 494 1.09 -12.16 19.86
C ASN A 494 2.38 -11.93 20.65
N LEU A 495 3.41 -12.75 20.39
CA LEU A 495 4.72 -12.66 21.04
C LEU A 495 5.45 -11.36 20.68
N SER A 496 5.24 -10.84 19.46
CA SER A 496 5.74 -9.53 19.02
C SER A 496 4.95 -8.34 19.58
N ARG A 497 4.08 -8.58 20.58
CA ARG A 497 3.17 -7.60 21.20
C ARG A 497 2.13 -6.99 20.26
N PHE A 498 1.82 -7.62 19.14
CA PHE A 498 0.63 -7.26 18.38
C PHE A 498 -0.60 -7.87 19.05
N ASP A 499 -1.62 -7.05 19.25
CA ASP A 499 -2.91 -7.55 19.72
C ASP A 499 -3.56 -8.36 18.58
N ILE A 500 -3.61 -9.69 18.75
CA ILE A 500 -4.21 -10.62 17.78
C ILE A 500 -5.67 -10.22 17.50
N MET A 501 -6.40 -9.80 18.54
CA MET A 501 -7.79 -9.40 18.38
C MET A 501 -7.89 -8.13 17.55
N ALA A 502 -6.96 -7.18 17.72
CA ALA A 502 -6.91 -5.99 16.89
C ALA A 502 -6.59 -6.30 15.42
N GLY A 503 -5.68 -7.25 15.14
CA GLY A 503 -5.35 -7.65 13.77
C GLY A 503 -6.49 -8.38 13.05
N LEU A 504 -7.18 -9.29 13.76
CA LEU A 504 -8.37 -9.98 13.23
C LEU A 504 -9.55 -9.02 13.06
N SER A 505 -9.78 -8.16 14.06
CA SER A 505 -10.79 -7.09 13.97
C SER A 505 -10.49 -6.20 12.78
N PHE A 506 -9.25 -5.75 12.60
CA PHE A 506 -8.86 -4.92 11.45
C PHE A 506 -9.18 -5.60 10.11
N ALA A 507 -8.90 -6.91 9.95
CA ALA A 507 -9.20 -7.61 8.71
C ALA A 507 -10.72 -7.71 8.44
N VAL A 508 -11.52 -7.94 9.48
CA VAL A 508 -12.98 -8.02 9.37
C VAL A 508 -13.59 -6.63 9.18
N ASP A 509 -13.20 -5.66 10.00
CA ASP A 509 -13.66 -4.28 9.96
C ASP A 509 -13.29 -3.63 8.63
N SER A 510 -12.08 -3.86 8.11
CA SER A 510 -11.67 -3.34 6.79
C SER A 510 -12.50 -3.93 5.66
N PHE A 511 -12.96 -5.18 5.79
CA PHE A 511 -13.85 -5.81 4.82
C PHE A 511 -15.27 -5.23 4.93
N VAL A 512 -15.80 -5.11 6.15
CA VAL A 512 -17.14 -4.56 6.42
C VAL A 512 -17.25 -3.12 5.94
N HIS A 513 -16.25 -2.29 6.21
CA HIS A 513 -16.21 -0.88 5.80
C HIS A 513 -15.72 -0.69 4.35
N ARG A 514 -15.51 -1.77 3.58
CA ARG A 514 -15.03 -1.74 2.18
C ARG A 514 -13.68 -1.04 1.95
N ILE A 515 -12.88 -0.93 3.01
CA ILE A 515 -11.54 -0.32 3.02
C ILE A 515 -10.53 -1.23 2.31
N ASN A 516 -10.57 -2.53 2.62
CA ASN A 516 -9.73 -3.56 2.01
C ASN A 516 -10.53 -4.85 1.82
N LEU A 517 -11.07 -5.03 0.62
CA LEU A 517 -11.94 -6.16 0.28
C LEU A 517 -11.17 -7.45 -0.01
N LEU A 518 -9.84 -7.38 -0.12
CA LEU A 518 -9.01 -8.49 -0.61
C LEU A 518 -8.33 -9.27 0.51
N VAL A 519 -8.03 -8.63 1.64
CA VAL A 519 -7.29 -9.25 2.76
C VAL A 519 -8.06 -10.44 3.34
N LEU A 520 -9.35 -10.27 3.68
CA LEU A 520 -10.13 -11.33 4.31
C LEU A 520 -10.32 -12.56 3.38
N PRO A 521 -10.75 -12.40 2.11
CA PRO A 521 -10.80 -13.53 1.16
C PRO A 521 -9.44 -14.18 0.92
N TYR A 522 -8.36 -13.40 0.87
CA TYR A 522 -7.02 -13.96 0.72
C TYR A 522 -6.64 -14.85 1.90
N VAL A 523 -6.81 -14.37 3.14
CA VAL A 523 -6.47 -15.15 4.33
C VAL A 523 -7.31 -16.42 4.41
N CYS A 524 -8.63 -16.31 4.24
CA CYS A 524 -9.55 -17.44 4.40
C CYS A 524 -9.50 -18.44 3.24
N CYS A 525 -9.55 -17.97 1.99
CA CYS A 525 -9.74 -18.82 0.83
C CYS A 525 -8.44 -19.22 0.14
N VAL A 526 -7.36 -18.44 0.29
CA VAL A 526 -6.07 -18.73 -0.35
C VAL A 526 -5.07 -19.21 0.68
N TYR A 527 -4.68 -18.37 1.65
CA TYR A 527 -3.59 -18.69 2.57
C TYR A 527 -3.84 -19.95 3.39
N VAL A 528 -4.97 -20.01 4.11
CA VAL A 528 -5.32 -21.15 4.96
C VAL A 528 -5.53 -22.41 4.13
N ALA A 529 -6.27 -22.33 3.02
CA ALA A 529 -6.55 -23.48 2.16
C ALA A 529 -5.29 -24.08 1.52
N VAL A 530 -4.34 -23.24 1.10
CA VAL A 530 -3.08 -23.69 0.49
C VAL A 530 -2.15 -24.30 1.53
N HIS A 531 -2.12 -23.72 2.72
CA HIS A 531 -1.33 -24.26 3.82
C HIS A 531 -1.85 -25.62 4.27
N THR A 532 -3.16 -25.78 4.45
CA THR A 532 -3.77 -27.07 4.81
C THR A 532 -3.54 -28.12 3.73
N LEU A 533 -3.65 -27.76 2.45
CA LEU A 533 -3.38 -28.68 1.35
C LEU A 533 -1.88 -29.03 1.23
N SER A 534 -0.98 -28.10 1.58
CA SER A 534 0.45 -28.39 1.71
C SER A 534 0.73 -29.43 2.79
N LEU A 535 0.10 -29.30 3.95
CA LEU A 535 0.22 -30.27 5.03
C LEU A 535 -0.31 -31.64 4.60
N ALA A 536 -1.44 -31.69 3.90
CA ALA A 536 -2.01 -32.93 3.37
C ALA A 536 -1.08 -33.63 2.37
N VAL A 537 -0.44 -32.88 1.46
CA VAL A 537 0.55 -33.41 0.51
C VAL A 537 1.82 -33.89 1.22
N TRP A 538 2.29 -33.15 2.23
CA TRP A 538 3.47 -33.53 3.00
C TRP A 538 3.26 -34.82 3.80
N ALA A 539 2.08 -34.98 4.40
CA ALA A 539 1.67 -36.16 5.16
C ALA A 539 1.18 -37.32 4.27
N PHE A 540 1.14 -37.14 2.94
CA PHE A 540 0.59 -38.14 2.03
C PHE A 540 1.43 -39.43 2.08
N PRO A 541 0.81 -40.60 2.32
CA PRO A 541 1.53 -41.86 2.37
C PRO A 541 1.96 -42.25 0.95
N VAL A 542 3.26 -42.23 0.70
CA VAL A 542 3.84 -42.83 -0.51
C VAL A 542 4.30 -44.22 -0.12
N ALA A 543 3.85 -45.24 -0.86
CA ALA A 543 4.30 -46.61 -0.65
C ALA A 543 5.84 -46.65 -0.77
N ASN A 544 6.51 -47.00 0.32
CA ASN A 544 7.92 -47.34 0.26
C ASN A 544 8.01 -48.66 -0.50
N VAL A 545 8.43 -48.62 -1.77
CA VAL A 545 8.95 -49.82 -2.45
C VAL A 545 10.29 -50.15 -1.80
N LYS A 546 10.24 -50.69 -0.59
CA LYS A 546 11.35 -51.44 0.00
C LYS A 546 11.29 -52.82 -0.63
N SER A 547 12.32 -53.15 -1.41
CA SER A 547 12.60 -54.44 -2.03
C SER A 547 11.86 -55.61 -1.38
N THR A 548 10.89 -56.17 -2.09
CA THR A 548 10.56 -57.58 -1.91
C THR A 548 11.79 -58.36 -2.34
N ALA A 549 12.62 -58.72 -1.36
CA ALA A 549 13.68 -59.69 -1.54
C ALA A 549 13.05 -60.96 -2.12
N TYR A 550 13.41 -61.29 -3.35
CA TYR A 550 13.13 -62.59 -3.95
C TYR A 550 13.68 -63.67 -3.02
N PRO A 551 12.91 -64.69 -2.62
CA PRO A 551 13.47 -65.79 -1.86
C PRO A 551 14.45 -66.56 -2.76
N ASP A 552 15.64 -66.74 -2.21
CA ASP A 552 16.82 -67.40 -2.73
C ASP A 552 16.47 -68.73 -3.43
N LYS A 553 16.60 -68.80 -4.76
CA LYS A 553 16.61 -70.06 -5.52
C LYS A 553 18.03 -70.65 -5.50
N GLN A 554 18.51 -71.03 -4.33
CA GLN A 554 19.61 -72.00 -4.18
C GLN A 554 19.04 -73.36 -3.75
N LYS A 555 18.70 -74.21 -4.72
CA LYS A 555 18.81 -75.68 -4.67
C LYS A 555 18.23 -76.30 -5.94
N ARG A 556 19.11 -76.57 -6.91
CA ARG A 556 19.13 -77.78 -7.76
C ARG A 556 20.27 -77.63 -8.76
N LYS A 557 21.42 -78.20 -8.41
CA LYS A 557 22.42 -78.77 -9.32
C LYS A 557 23.41 -79.59 -8.48
N GLN A 558 23.07 -80.85 -8.29
CA GLN A 558 23.99 -81.97 -8.16
C GLN A 558 23.33 -83.11 -8.95
N GLU A 559 23.67 -83.17 -10.23
CA GLU A 559 24.33 -84.36 -10.79
C GLU A 559 25.83 -84.04 -10.84
#